data_AF-A0A0B7A3P4-F1
#
_entry.id   AF-A0A0B7A3P4-F1
#
_cell.length_a   1.000
_cell.length_b   1.000
_cell.length_c   1.000
_cell.angle_alpha   90.00
_cell.angle_beta   90.00
_cell.angle_gamma   90.00
#
_symmetry.space_group_name_H-M   'P 1'
#
loop_
_entity.id
_entity.type
_entity.pdbx_description
1 polymer ?
#
loop_
_entity_poly.entity_id
_entity_poly.type
_entity_poly.pdbx_seq_one_letter_code
_entity_poly.pdbx_strand_id
1 'polypeptide(L)'
;MVRFLVEHGACVFATTISDHETAADKCEEDEDGYDSCSDYLYSIQEKLGITNNGEVYAVFDYQATNTDELSFRNMDKMTVLRKGDDSEKEWWWAQINGKEGYIPRNLLGLYPRVVPKVKEVSEC
;
A
#
# COMPACT_ATOMS: atom_id res chain seq x y z
N MET A 1 -14.26 3.57 10.45
CA MET A 1 -13.69 2.19 10.38
C MET A 1 -12.52 2.10 9.40
N VAL A 2 -12.66 2.59 8.16
CA VAL A 2 -11.61 2.54 7.12
C VAL A 2 -10.23 3.06 7.57
N ARG A 3 -10.20 4.19 8.30
CA ARG A 3 -8.95 4.75 8.84
C ARG A 3 -8.16 3.76 9.69
N PHE A 4 -8.84 3.00 10.54
CA PHE A 4 -8.20 1.99 11.39
C PHE A 4 -7.53 0.93 10.52
N LEU A 5 -8.20 0.43 9.48
CA LEU A 5 -7.62 -0.57 8.58
C LEU A 5 -6.39 -0.04 7.84
N VAL A 6 -6.44 1.20 7.35
CA VAL A 6 -5.29 1.85 6.69
C VAL A 6 -4.10 1.96 7.65
N GLU A 7 -4.34 2.41 8.88
CA GLU A 7 -3.32 2.51 9.94
C GLU A 7 -2.72 1.14 10.35
N HIS A 8 -3.36 0.03 9.96
CA HIS A 8 -2.97 -1.35 10.31
C HIS A 8 -2.51 -2.16 9.09
N GLY A 9 -2.12 -1.48 8.00
CA GLY A 9 -1.51 -2.11 6.83
C GLY A 9 -2.50 -2.62 5.79
N ALA A 10 -3.62 -1.93 5.61
CA ALA A 10 -4.49 -2.17 4.46
C ALA A 10 -3.81 -1.73 3.15
N CYS A 11 -4.01 -2.53 2.10
CA CYS A 11 -3.60 -2.19 0.75
C CYS A 11 -4.66 -1.33 0.08
N VAL A 12 -4.36 -0.05 -0.14
CA VAL A 12 -5.33 0.94 -0.62
C VAL A 12 -5.59 0.81 -2.12
N PHE A 13 -4.66 0.21 -2.86
CA PHE A 13 -4.77 -0.06 -4.30
C PHE A 13 -5.15 -1.52 -4.62
N ALA A 14 -5.57 -2.30 -3.62
CA ALA A 14 -6.16 -3.59 -3.91
C ALA A 14 -7.47 -3.38 -4.67
N THR A 15 -7.66 -4.14 -5.75
CA THR A 15 -8.84 -4.06 -6.61
C THR A 15 -9.64 -5.36 -6.55
N THR A 16 -10.94 -5.25 -6.78
CA THR A 16 -11.83 -6.39 -6.99
C THR A 16 -11.54 -7.10 -8.31
N ILE A 17 -11.78 -8.42 -8.35
CA ILE A 17 -11.47 -9.24 -9.53
C ILE A 17 -12.45 -8.99 -10.68
N SER A 18 -13.72 -8.71 -10.37
CA SER A 18 -14.81 -8.59 -11.35
C SER A 18 -14.77 -7.30 -12.17
N ASP A 19 -14.47 -6.19 -11.51
CA ASP A 19 -14.70 -4.82 -11.96
C ASP A 19 -13.49 -3.90 -11.73
N HIS A 20 -12.40 -4.43 -11.15
CA HIS A 20 -11.15 -3.71 -10.95
C HIS A 20 -11.27 -2.42 -10.13
N GLU A 21 -12.25 -2.37 -9.23
CA GLU A 21 -12.54 -1.23 -8.38
C GLU A 21 -11.77 -1.32 -7.06
N THR A 22 -11.28 -0.18 -6.59
CA THR A 22 -10.63 -0.06 -5.28
C THR A 22 -11.65 0.11 -4.17
N ALA A 23 -11.19 0.05 -2.92
CA ALA A 23 -12.07 0.35 -1.78
C ALA A 23 -12.70 1.75 -1.82
N ALA A 24 -12.05 2.73 -2.48
CA ALA A 24 -12.59 4.08 -2.62
C ALA A 24 -13.79 4.11 -3.57
N ASP A 25 -13.72 3.35 -4.66
CA ASP A 25 -14.77 3.26 -5.68
C ASP A 25 -16.01 2.50 -5.17
N LYS A 26 -15.85 1.72 -4.09
CA LYS A 26 -16.92 0.96 -3.43
C LYS A 26 -17.67 1.73 -2.33
N CYS A 27 -17.42 3.02 -2.17
CA CYS A 27 -18.19 3.85 -1.25
C CYS A 27 -19.61 4.08 -1.81
N GLU A 28 -20.66 3.87 -1.01
CA GLU A 28 -22.06 4.01 -1.44
C GLU A 28 -22.50 5.49 -1.36
N GLU A 29 -22.90 6.08 -2.49
CA GLU A 29 -23.24 7.52 -2.60
C GLU A 29 -24.49 7.92 -1.81
N ASP A 30 -25.46 7.00 -1.69
CA ASP A 30 -26.76 7.25 -1.04
C ASP A 30 -26.73 7.08 0.49
N GLU A 31 -25.60 6.63 1.06
CA GLU A 31 -25.46 6.34 2.48
C GLU A 31 -24.81 7.49 3.26
N ASP A 32 -25.20 7.62 4.54
CA ASP A 32 -24.65 8.64 5.43
C ASP A 32 -23.14 8.45 5.61
N GLY A 33 -22.37 9.50 5.30
CA GLY A 33 -20.91 9.51 5.47
C GLY A 33 -20.12 9.09 4.24
N TYR A 34 -20.77 8.96 3.07
CA TYR A 34 -20.13 8.78 1.76
C TYR A 34 -18.94 9.72 1.57
N ASP A 35 -19.18 11.03 1.57
CA ASP A 35 -18.17 12.06 1.31
C ASP A 35 -16.95 11.89 2.21
N SER A 36 -17.16 11.71 3.52
CA SER A 36 -16.06 11.55 4.47
C SER A 36 -15.25 10.27 4.24
N CYS A 37 -15.88 9.21 3.73
CA CYS A 37 -15.23 7.92 3.51
C CYS A 37 -14.47 7.91 2.19
N SER A 38 -15.12 8.31 1.10
CA SER A 38 -14.53 8.40 -0.25
C SER A 38 -13.39 9.41 -0.27
N ASP A 39 -13.58 10.63 0.27
CA ASP A 39 -12.53 11.65 0.35
C ASP A 39 -11.31 11.15 1.11
N TYR A 40 -11.53 10.45 2.23
CA TYR A 40 -10.43 9.87 2.99
C TYR A 40 -9.65 8.87 2.14
N LEU A 41 -10.32 7.89 1.53
CA LEU A 41 -9.66 6.84 0.75
C LEU A 41 -8.95 7.39 -0.49
N TYR A 42 -9.58 8.27 -1.27
CA TYR A 42 -8.94 8.94 -2.40
C TYR A 42 -7.75 9.78 -1.96
N SER A 43 -7.86 10.52 -0.85
CA SER A 43 -6.73 11.30 -0.35
C SER A 43 -5.53 10.42 0.05
N ILE A 44 -5.78 9.19 0.56
CA ILE A 44 -4.69 8.26 0.86
C ILE A 44 -4.07 7.69 -0.43
N GLN A 45 -4.88 7.37 -1.45
CA GLN A 45 -4.37 6.94 -2.76
C GLN A 45 -3.44 7.99 -3.39
N GLU A 46 -3.82 9.26 -3.33
CA GLU A 46 -3.01 10.36 -3.84
C GLU A 46 -1.72 10.54 -3.03
N LYS A 47 -1.83 10.55 -1.68
CA LYS A 47 -0.73 10.84 -0.77
C LYS A 47 0.25 9.69 -0.58
N LEU A 48 -0.14 8.44 -0.85
CA LEU A 48 0.76 7.29 -0.76
C LEU A 48 1.95 7.48 -1.72
N GLY A 49 3.17 7.34 -1.19
CA GLY A 49 4.40 7.59 -1.94
C GLY A 49 4.77 9.07 -2.11
N ILE A 50 4.06 10.00 -1.46
CA ILE A 50 4.37 11.44 -1.46
C ILE A 50 4.55 11.95 -0.04
N THR A 51 3.61 11.61 0.85
CA THR A 51 3.68 12.01 2.26
C THR A 51 4.81 11.26 2.99
N ASN A 52 5.20 11.74 4.18
CA ASN A 52 6.28 11.16 4.97
C ASN A 52 7.58 10.95 4.16
N ASN A 53 7.96 11.93 3.33
CA ASN A 53 9.13 11.86 2.45
C ASN A 53 9.09 10.67 1.46
N GLY A 54 7.89 10.27 1.01
CA GLY A 54 7.70 9.16 0.09
C GLY A 54 7.76 7.78 0.76
N GLU A 55 7.81 7.71 2.08
CA GLU A 55 7.89 6.46 2.83
C GLU A 55 6.62 5.62 2.70
N VAL A 56 6.80 4.34 2.37
CA VAL A 56 5.75 3.32 2.26
C VAL A 56 6.24 1.99 2.82
N TYR A 57 5.30 1.09 3.08
CA TYR A 57 5.56 -0.22 3.66
C TYR A 57 5.05 -1.33 2.73
N ALA A 58 5.84 -2.38 2.54
CA ALA A 58 5.38 -3.60 1.91
C ALA A 58 4.35 -4.29 2.81
N VAL A 59 3.19 -4.62 2.24
CA VAL A 59 2.15 -5.41 2.92
C VAL A 59 2.06 -6.84 2.38
N PHE A 60 2.88 -7.18 1.38
CA PHE A 60 3.07 -8.53 0.85
C PHE A 60 4.54 -8.74 0.46
N ASP A 61 4.93 -10.00 0.28
CA ASP A 61 6.21 -10.34 -0.32
C ASP A 61 6.15 -10.15 -1.83
N TYR A 62 7.25 -9.70 -2.43
CA TYR A 62 7.40 -9.57 -3.87
C TYR A 62 8.78 -10.04 -4.32
N GLN A 63 8.81 -10.89 -5.33
CA GLN A 63 10.03 -11.33 -5.99
C GLN A 63 10.11 -10.69 -7.37
N ALA A 64 11.18 -9.92 -7.59
CA ALA A 64 11.44 -9.25 -8.86
C ALA A 64 11.50 -10.26 -10.00
N THR A 65 10.78 -9.95 -11.08
CA THR A 65 10.76 -10.74 -12.32
C THR A 65 11.70 -10.15 -13.35
N ASN A 66 11.79 -8.81 -13.41
CA ASN A 66 12.70 -8.09 -14.30
C ASN A 66 13.91 -7.52 -13.55
N THR A 67 14.97 -7.18 -14.29
CA THR A 67 16.25 -6.71 -13.72
C THR A 67 16.19 -5.31 -13.12
N ASP A 68 15.19 -4.54 -13.49
CA ASP A 68 14.90 -3.18 -13.05
C ASP A 68 13.90 -3.12 -11.90
N GLU A 69 13.45 -4.27 -11.39
CA GLU A 69 12.53 -4.38 -10.26
C GLU A 69 13.25 -4.68 -8.93
N LEU A 70 12.66 -4.25 -7.82
CA LEU A 70 13.14 -4.58 -6.48
C LEU A 70 12.33 -5.71 -5.87
N SER A 71 13.03 -6.72 -5.33
CA SER A 71 12.42 -7.72 -4.45
C SER A 71 12.33 -7.18 -3.03
N PHE A 72 11.23 -7.43 -2.34
CA PHE A 72 11.00 -7.03 -0.95
C PHE A 72 10.12 -8.03 -0.21
N ARG A 73 10.18 -7.99 1.11
CA ARG A 73 9.34 -8.80 2.00
C ARG A 73 8.28 -7.94 2.66
N ASN A 74 7.18 -8.56 3.05
CA ASN A 74 6.18 -7.95 3.91
C ASN A 74 6.87 -7.31 5.13
N MET A 75 6.40 -6.13 5.51
CA MET A 75 6.98 -5.24 6.52
C MET A 75 8.21 -4.43 6.10
N ASP A 76 8.80 -4.67 4.92
CA ASP A 76 9.91 -3.85 4.46
C ASP A 76 9.47 -2.40 4.26
N LYS A 77 10.33 -1.49 4.72
CA LYS A 77 10.16 -0.05 4.55
C LYS A 77 10.96 0.41 3.33
N MET A 78 10.33 1.25 2.52
CA MET A 78 10.91 1.75 1.28
C MET A 78 10.51 3.19 1.02
N THR A 79 11.27 3.86 0.15
CA THR A 79 11.02 5.26 -0.20
C THR A 79 10.67 5.35 -1.67
N VAL A 80 9.48 5.84 -2.00
CA VAL A 80 9.05 6.13 -3.36
C VAL A 80 9.76 7.40 -3.82
N LEU A 81 10.50 7.29 -4.93
CA LEU A 81 11.23 8.40 -5.54
C LEU A 81 10.42 9.03 -6.69
N ARG A 82 9.72 8.20 -7.45
CA ARG A 82 8.88 8.63 -8.58
C ARG A 82 7.66 7.73 -8.70
N LYS A 83 6.47 8.31 -8.63
CA LYS A 83 5.22 7.60 -8.98
C LYS A 83 5.19 7.36 -10.50
N GLY A 84 4.50 6.30 -10.92
CA GLY A 84 4.35 5.95 -12.33
C GLY A 84 3.81 7.10 -13.19
N ASP A 85 4.06 7.03 -14.50
CA ASP A 85 3.57 8.00 -15.48
C ASP A 85 2.26 7.52 -16.14
N ASP A 86 1.84 8.19 -17.22
CA ASP A 86 0.61 7.85 -17.95
C ASP A 86 0.63 6.44 -18.55
N SER A 87 1.82 5.86 -18.77
CA SER A 87 2.01 4.52 -19.34
C SER A 87 2.18 3.42 -18.30
N GLU A 88 2.77 3.71 -17.14
CA GLU A 88 3.08 2.72 -16.09
C GLU A 88 2.53 3.12 -14.71
N LYS A 89 1.23 3.45 -14.62
CA LYS A 89 0.58 3.93 -13.38
C LYS A 89 0.73 2.99 -12.18
N GLU A 90 0.90 1.69 -12.43
CA GLU A 90 0.95 0.65 -11.40
C GLU A 90 2.35 0.41 -10.82
N TRP A 91 3.40 0.86 -11.51
CA TRP A 91 4.78 0.62 -11.14
C TRP A 91 5.45 1.93 -10.71
N TRP A 92 5.99 1.94 -9.50
CA TRP A 92 6.63 3.11 -8.93
C TRP A 92 8.12 2.87 -8.80
N TRP A 93 8.92 3.91 -9.06
CA TRP A 93 10.35 3.85 -8.83
C TRP A 93 10.63 4.16 -7.36
N ALA A 94 11.28 3.23 -6.67
CA ALA A 94 11.53 3.33 -5.24
C ALA A 94 12.95 2.90 -4.88
N GLN A 95 13.32 3.16 -3.63
CA GLN A 95 14.60 2.80 -3.06
C GLN A 95 14.42 1.91 -1.83
N ILE A 96 15.19 0.82 -1.78
CA ILE A 96 15.28 -0.12 -0.64
C ILE A 96 16.76 -0.38 -0.35
N ASN A 97 17.21 -0.06 0.86
CA ASN A 97 18.59 -0.29 1.32
C ASN A 97 19.67 0.24 0.33
N GLY A 98 19.41 1.40 -0.28
CA GLY A 98 20.33 2.04 -1.25
C GLY A 98 20.28 1.46 -2.67
N LYS A 99 19.42 0.46 -2.94
CA LYS A 99 19.13 -0.01 -4.30
C LYS A 99 17.86 0.63 -4.82
N GLU A 100 17.82 0.95 -6.10
CA GLU A 100 16.68 1.54 -6.77
C GLU A 100 16.11 0.60 -7.83
N GLY A 101 14.80 0.68 -8.02
CA GLY A 101 14.08 -0.09 -9.02
C GLY A 101 12.58 0.08 -8.91
N TYR A 102 11.87 -0.58 -9.81
CA TYR A 102 10.43 -0.61 -9.86
C TYR A 102 9.83 -1.52 -8.78
N ILE A 103 8.73 -1.05 -8.19
CA ILE A 103 7.89 -1.79 -7.25
C ILE A 103 6.41 -1.67 -7.64
N PRO A 104 5.60 -2.71 -7.44
CA PRO A 104 4.18 -2.66 -7.72
C PRO A 104 3.41 -1.95 -6.59
N ARG A 105 2.66 -0.89 -6.92
CA ARG A 105 1.96 -0.05 -5.92
C ARG A 105 0.87 -0.79 -5.14
N ASN A 106 0.29 -1.84 -5.73
CA ASN A 106 -0.81 -2.63 -5.16
C ASN A 106 -0.35 -3.66 -4.13
N LEU A 107 0.94 -3.67 -3.77
CA LEU A 107 1.49 -4.46 -2.66
C LEU A 107 1.97 -3.57 -1.50
N LEU A 108 1.64 -2.28 -1.53
CA LEU A 108 2.12 -1.28 -0.59
C LEU A 108 0.99 -0.77 0.31
N GLY A 109 1.36 -0.35 1.52
CA GLY A 109 0.52 0.33 2.49
C GLY A 109 1.19 1.59 3.02
N LEU A 110 0.37 2.50 3.54
CA LEU A 110 0.85 3.71 4.23
C LEU A 110 1.52 3.36 5.57
N TYR A 111 1.06 2.26 6.18
CA TYR A 111 1.56 1.72 7.44
C TYR A 111 1.87 0.23 7.28
N PRO A 112 2.77 -0.33 8.09
CA PRO A 112 3.06 -1.75 8.06
C PRO A 112 1.88 -2.57 8.62
N ARG A 113 1.81 -3.86 8.26
CA ARG A 113 0.83 -4.78 8.86
C ARG A 113 1.11 -4.99 10.34
N VAL A 114 0.05 -5.22 11.11
CA VAL A 114 0.20 -5.62 12.52
C VAL A 114 0.59 -7.09 12.61
N VAL A 115 1.76 -7.36 13.20
CA VAL A 115 2.21 -8.71 13.49
C VAL A 115 1.59 -9.14 14.83
N PRO A 116 0.87 -10.27 14.90
CA PRO A 116 0.36 -10.79 16.16
C PRO A 116 1.55 -11.07 17.10
N LYS A 117 1.52 -10.54 18.32
CA LYS A 117 2.46 -10.97 19.36
C LYS A 117 2.15 -12.43 19.69
N VAL A 118 2.96 -13.36 19.21
CA VAL A 118 2.92 -14.76 19.69
C VAL A 118 3.22 -14.68 21.18
N LYS A 119 2.27 -15.09 22.03
CA LYS A 119 2.58 -15.31 23.44
C LYS A 119 3.56 -16.48 23.47
N GLU A 120 4.81 -16.23 23.84
CA GLU A 120 5.72 -17.30 24.24
C GLU A 120 5.03 -18.08 25.36
N VAL A 121 4.60 -19.30 25.06
CA VAL A 121 4.19 -20.24 26.10
C VAL A 121 5.50 -20.66 26.75
N SER A 122 5.81 -20.08 27.91
CA SER A 122 6.86 -20.62 28.76
C SER A 122 6.43 -22.03 29.16
N GLU A 123 7.08 -23.05 28.61
CA GLU A 123 6.97 -24.40 29.12
C GLU A 123 7.44 -24.41 30.58
N CYS A 124 6.54 -24.78 31.49
CA CYS A 124 6.83 -25.08 32.90
C CYS A 124 7.36 -26.51 33.03
#